data_AF-B9V970-F1
#
_entry.id   AF-B9V970-F1
#
_cell.length_a   1.000
_cell.length_b   1.000
_cell.length_c   1.000
_cell.angle_alpha   90.00
_cell.angle_beta   90.00
_cell.angle_gamma   90.00
#
_symmetry.space_group_name_H-M   'P 1'
#
loop_
_entity.id
_entity.type
_entity.pdbx_description
1 polymer ?
#
loop_
_entity_poly.entity_id
_entity_poly.type
_entity_poly.pdbx_seq_one_letter_code
_entity_poly.pdbx_strand_id
1 'polypeptide(L)'
;VGCIDCHVDIGAKKKADHTKDIRMPTADVCGTCHLAEFAERESERDTMIWPHDQWPDGRPSHALDYKANVETTVWAAMPQREVTEGCSMCHTNQNKCDSCHTRHEFSAAESRRPEACATCHSGVDHNNWEAYSMSKHGKIVGMLGNQWNWEAPLKDAYAVGGQSAPTCAGCHMEYEGEYSHNMVRKIRWANYPFVPGIAENIKSEWSEKRLDSWVVTCTQCHSERFARSYLDLMDKGTLEGLAKYQEANAVVHQLYKEGLLTGQKTNR
;
A
#
# COMPACT_ATOMS: atom_id res chain seq x y z
N VAL A 1 -17.01 -17.36 -15.74
CA VAL A 1 -15.67 -17.79 -15.29
C VAL A 1 -15.88 -18.83 -14.21
N GLY A 2 -15.54 -20.09 -14.46
CA GLY A 2 -15.68 -21.21 -13.53
C GLY A 2 -14.32 -21.75 -13.07
N CYS A 3 -14.34 -22.83 -12.27
CA CYS A 3 -13.13 -23.39 -11.67
C CYS A 3 -12.04 -23.72 -12.71
N ILE A 4 -12.43 -24.34 -13.83
CA ILE A 4 -11.51 -24.79 -14.87
C ILE A 4 -10.85 -23.62 -15.62
N ASP A 5 -11.51 -22.46 -15.71
CA ASP A 5 -10.96 -21.28 -16.40
C ASP A 5 -9.73 -20.74 -15.64
N CYS A 6 -9.83 -20.64 -14.31
CA CYS A 6 -8.77 -20.11 -13.47
C CYS A 6 -7.73 -21.19 -13.13
N HIS A 7 -8.18 -22.37 -12.73
CA HIS A 7 -7.30 -23.42 -12.20
C HIS A 7 -6.74 -24.36 -13.27
N VAL A 8 -7.15 -24.27 -14.54
CA VAL A 8 -6.56 -25.07 -15.61
C VAL A 8 -6.20 -24.19 -16.79
N ASP A 9 -7.20 -23.76 -17.57
CA ASP A 9 -7.00 -22.94 -18.77
C ASP A 9 -8.29 -22.20 -19.14
N ILE A 10 -8.15 -20.96 -19.61
CA ILE A 10 -9.27 -20.05 -19.82
C ILE A 10 -10.06 -20.49 -21.05
N GLY A 11 -11.37 -20.75 -20.87
CA GLY A 11 -12.24 -21.23 -21.94
C GLY A 11 -12.04 -22.70 -22.28
N ALA A 12 -11.35 -23.48 -21.43
CA ALA A 12 -11.10 -24.90 -21.64
C ALA A 12 -12.38 -25.69 -21.99
N LYS A 13 -12.31 -26.47 -23.09
CA LYS A 13 -13.40 -27.35 -23.55
C LYS A 13 -13.07 -28.84 -23.45
N LYS A 14 -11.82 -29.18 -23.17
CA LYS A 14 -11.33 -30.56 -23.05
C LYS A 14 -11.32 -30.98 -21.58
N LYS A 15 -11.21 -32.30 -21.35
CA LYS A 15 -10.97 -32.84 -20.00
C LYS A 15 -9.62 -32.35 -19.47
N ALA A 16 -9.55 -32.11 -18.18
CA ALA A 16 -8.32 -31.80 -17.45
C ALA A 16 -7.97 -32.97 -16.52
N ASP A 17 -6.68 -33.28 -16.42
CA ASP A 17 -6.09 -34.20 -15.45
C ASP A 17 -5.78 -33.42 -14.16
N HIS A 18 -6.54 -33.70 -13.09
CA HIS A 18 -6.41 -33.04 -11.80
C HIS A 18 -5.00 -33.13 -11.19
N THR A 19 -4.21 -34.13 -11.59
CA THR A 19 -2.85 -34.34 -11.04
C THR A 19 -1.77 -33.56 -11.78
N LYS A 20 -2.08 -32.96 -12.94
CA LYS A 20 -1.10 -32.33 -13.83
C LYS A 20 -1.50 -30.93 -14.29
N ASP A 21 -2.79 -30.73 -14.54
CA ASP A 21 -3.27 -29.55 -15.25
C ASP A 21 -3.68 -28.43 -14.30
N ILE A 22 -3.69 -28.68 -12.97
CA ILE A 22 -4.09 -27.68 -11.99
C ILE A 22 -2.99 -26.66 -11.75
N ARG A 23 -3.37 -25.38 -11.74
CA ARG A 23 -2.56 -24.25 -11.27
C ARG A 23 -3.26 -23.46 -10.17
N MET A 24 -2.47 -22.69 -9.43
CA MET A 24 -2.99 -21.57 -8.63
C MET A 24 -3.05 -20.32 -9.52
N PRO A 25 -4.20 -19.61 -9.61
CA PRO A 25 -4.32 -18.43 -10.45
C PRO A 25 -3.44 -17.29 -9.94
N THR A 26 -2.44 -16.94 -10.72
CA THR A 26 -1.54 -15.80 -10.50
C THR A 26 -2.11 -14.52 -11.14
N ALA A 27 -1.46 -13.38 -10.93
CA ALA A 27 -1.91 -12.09 -11.45
C ALA A 27 -2.06 -12.07 -12.99
N ASP A 28 -1.17 -12.76 -13.72
CA ASP A 28 -1.25 -12.90 -15.18
C ASP A 28 -2.45 -13.74 -15.65
N VAL A 29 -2.86 -14.74 -14.87
CA VAL A 29 -4.09 -15.51 -15.13
C VAL A 29 -5.30 -14.60 -15.03
N CYS A 30 -5.37 -13.77 -13.99
CA CYS A 30 -6.42 -12.76 -13.84
C CYS A 30 -6.36 -11.73 -14.98
N GLY A 31 -5.16 -11.25 -15.31
CA GLY A 31 -4.90 -10.24 -16.35
C GLY A 31 -5.22 -10.67 -17.78
N THR A 32 -5.46 -11.96 -18.01
CA THR A 32 -5.95 -12.44 -19.31
C THR A 32 -7.35 -11.91 -19.64
N CYS A 33 -8.20 -11.70 -18.62
CA CYS A 33 -9.52 -11.09 -18.76
C CYS A 33 -9.55 -9.64 -18.25
N HIS A 34 -8.88 -9.39 -17.12
CA HIS A 34 -8.82 -8.08 -16.44
C HIS A 34 -7.57 -7.31 -16.83
N LEU A 35 -7.42 -7.09 -18.15
CA LEU A 35 -6.20 -6.50 -18.71
C LEU A 35 -5.98 -5.07 -18.23
N ALA A 36 -7.06 -4.30 -18.05
CA ALA A 36 -6.99 -2.92 -17.58
C ALA A 36 -6.44 -2.86 -16.15
N GLU A 37 -7.06 -3.59 -15.22
CA GLU A 37 -6.66 -3.62 -13.81
C GLU A 37 -5.25 -4.20 -13.64
N PHE A 38 -4.91 -5.25 -14.40
CA PHE A 38 -3.56 -5.81 -14.41
C PHE A 38 -2.52 -4.80 -14.90
N ALA A 39 -2.77 -4.12 -16.01
CA ALA A 39 -1.85 -3.11 -16.55
C ALA A 39 -1.75 -1.87 -15.64
N GLU A 40 -2.86 -1.43 -15.03
CA GLU A 40 -2.86 -0.38 -14.01
C GLU A 40 -1.94 -0.74 -12.85
N ARG A 41 -2.06 -1.96 -12.30
CA ARG A 41 -1.19 -2.42 -11.22
C ARG A 41 0.27 -2.50 -11.70
N GLU A 42 0.54 -3.12 -12.84
CA GLU A 42 1.93 -3.22 -13.35
C GLU A 42 2.56 -1.84 -13.62
N SER A 43 1.78 -0.82 -13.99
CA SER A 43 2.27 0.55 -14.21
C SER A 43 2.85 1.21 -12.95
N GLU A 44 2.64 0.65 -11.76
CA GLU A 44 3.34 1.10 -10.55
C GLU A 44 4.87 0.99 -10.68
N ARG A 45 5.36 0.03 -11.48
CA ARG A 45 6.78 -0.13 -11.81
C ARG A 45 7.36 1.11 -12.50
N ASP A 46 6.55 1.76 -13.32
CA ASP A 46 6.98 2.86 -14.19
C ASP A 46 6.63 4.24 -13.59
N THR A 47 5.71 4.29 -12.63
CA THR A 47 5.20 5.54 -12.04
C THR A 47 5.73 5.83 -10.65
N MET A 48 6.25 4.82 -9.94
CA MET A 48 6.93 5.01 -8.66
C MET A 48 8.44 5.12 -8.86
N ILE A 49 8.85 6.18 -9.56
CA ILE A 49 10.26 6.53 -9.76
C ILE A 49 10.60 7.72 -8.87
N TRP A 50 11.56 7.52 -7.98
CA TRP A 50 12.01 8.55 -7.05
C TRP A 50 13.05 9.46 -7.71
N PRO A 51 13.05 10.78 -7.43
CA PRO A 51 13.94 11.70 -8.12
C PRO A 51 15.43 11.51 -7.78
N HIS A 52 15.74 10.89 -6.63
CA HIS A 52 17.10 10.72 -6.11
C HIS A 52 17.31 9.32 -5.52
N ASP A 53 16.68 8.30 -6.11
CA ASP A 53 16.84 6.90 -5.73
C ASP A 53 16.56 6.62 -4.24
N GLN A 54 15.65 7.39 -3.62
CA GLN A 54 15.27 7.20 -2.22
C GLN A 54 14.76 5.78 -1.93
N TRP A 55 14.11 5.16 -2.93
CA TRP A 55 13.80 3.74 -2.97
C TRP A 55 14.14 3.19 -4.36
N PRO A 56 14.33 1.86 -4.49
CA PRO A 56 14.47 1.24 -5.81
C PRO A 56 13.29 1.55 -6.71
N ASP A 57 13.55 1.67 -8.02
CA ASP A 57 12.52 1.96 -9.02
C ASP A 57 11.31 1.03 -8.93
N GLY A 58 10.13 1.63 -9.01
CA GLY A 58 8.86 0.94 -8.88
C GLY A 58 8.48 0.61 -7.44
N ARG A 59 9.23 1.03 -6.41
CA ARG A 59 8.95 0.73 -5.00
C ARG A 59 8.80 2.00 -4.14
N PRO A 60 8.00 1.95 -3.07
CA PRO A 60 7.11 0.84 -2.66
C PRO A 60 5.88 0.72 -3.57
N SER A 61 5.42 -0.51 -3.85
CA SER A 61 4.24 -0.78 -4.68
C SER A 61 3.69 -2.20 -4.47
N HIS A 62 2.45 -2.43 -4.87
CA HIS A 62 1.88 -3.78 -4.92
C HIS A 62 2.40 -4.58 -6.12
N ALA A 63 2.91 -3.92 -7.16
CA ALA A 63 3.57 -4.60 -8.29
C ALA A 63 4.88 -5.29 -7.90
N LEU A 64 5.52 -4.86 -6.80
CA LEU A 64 6.85 -5.30 -6.38
C LEU A 64 6.93 -5.70 -4.90
N ASP A 65 5.80 -5.93 -4.24
CA ASP A 65 5.77 -6.26 -2.81
C ASP A 65 6.46 -7.59 -2.50
N TYR A 66 6.20 -8.65 -3.29
CA TYR A 66 6.85 -9.94 -3.12
C TYR A 66 8.35 -9.87 -3.42
N LYS A 67 8.74 -9.17 -4.48
CA LYS A 67 10.16 -8.91 -4.80
C LYS A 67 10.86 -8.22 -3.63
N ALA A 68 10.25 -7.17 -3.08
CA ALA A 68 10.81 -6.46 -1.93
C ALA A 68 10.95 -7.37 -0.70
N ASN A 69 9.98 -8.26 -0.47
CA ASN A 69 10.03 -9.25 0.61
C ASN A 69 11.18 -10.23 0.42
N VAL A 70 11.30 -10.88 -0.74
CA VAL A 70 12.34 -11.90 -0.96
C VAL A 70 13.75 -11.33 -1.10
N GLU A 71 13.88 -10.05 -1.48
CA GLU A 71 15.14 -9.30 -1.50
C GLU A 71 15.54 -8.77 -0.11
N THR A 72 14.70 -8.89 0.91
CA THR A 72 15.05 -8.50 2.26
C THR A 72 16.03 -9.54 2.85
N THR A 73 17.27 -9.12 3.14
CA THR A 73 18.36 -10.02 3.53
C THR A 73 18.00 -10.93 4.71
N VAL A 74 17.35 -10.39 5.75
CA VAL A 74 16.98 -11.20 6.92
C VAL A 74 15.91 -12.24 6.57
N TRP A 75 14.95 -11.91 5.70
CA TRP A 75 13.96 -12.87 5.21
C TRP A 75 14.63 -14.04 4.48
N ALA A 76 15.64 -13.77 3.66
CA ALA A 76 16.36 -14.81 2.93
C ALA A 76 17.32 -15.63 3.83
N ALA A 77 17.93 -14.98 4.82
CA ALA A 77 18.99 -15.57 5.63
C ALA A 77 18.50 -16.32 6.89
N MET A 78 17.36 -15.94 7.46
CA MET A 78 16.94 -16.48 8.75
C MET A 78 16.40 -17.92 8.65
N PRO A 79 16.72 -18.78 9.63
CA PRO A 79 16.33 -20.19 9.59
C PRO A 79 14.86 -20.45 9.97
N GLN A 80 14.18 -19.52 10.68
CA GLN A 80 12.78 -19.68 11.08
C GLN A 80 11.83 -19.40 9.91
N ARG A 81 11.69 -20.37 9.01
CA ARG A 81 10.95 -20.18 7.75
C ARG A 81 9.47 -19.85 7.97
N GLU A 82 8.83 -20.45 8.96
CA GLU A 82 7.44 -20.16 9.31
C GLU A 82 7.25 -18.71 9.79
N VAL A 83 8.27 -18.12 10.42
CA VAL A 83 8.26 -16.70 10.79
C VAL A 83 8.39 -15.83 9.54
N THR A 84 9.30 -16.16 8.62
CA THR A 84 9.46 -15.41 7.36
C THR A 84 8.25 -15.51 6.46
N GLU A 85 7.52 -16.62 6.52
CA GLU A 85 6.30 -16.79 5.73
C GLU A 85 5.19 -15.86 6.21
N GLY A 86 5.19 -15.49 7.50
CA GLY A 86 4.33 -14.41 8.01
C GLY A 86 4.56 -13.08 7.29
N CYS A 87 5.81 -12.74 6.94
CA CYS A 87 6.12 -11.58 6.10
C CYS A 87 5.59 -11.79 4.68
N SER A 88 5.85 -12.97 4.10
CA SER A 88 5.40 -13.30 2.75
C SER A 88 3.88 -13.21 2.59
N MET A 89 3.09 -13.57 3.60
CA MET A 89 1.63 -13.46 3.58
C MET A 89 1.13 -12.03 3.35
N CYS A 90 1.82 -11.01 3.89
CA CYS A 90 1.49 -9.60 3.64
C CYS A 90 1.94 -9.11 2.26
N HIS A 91 2.94 -9.76 1.66
CA HIS A 91 3.63 -9.36 0.43
C HIS A 91 3.34 -10.31 -0.73
N THR A 92 2.07 -10.59 -1.02
CA THR A 92 1.68 -11.51 -2.11
C THR A 92 0.98 -10.84 -3.29
N ASN A 93 0.74 -9.53 -3.25
CA ASN A 93 -0.09 -8.86 -4.26
C ASN A 93 0.54 -8.97 -5.64
N GLN A 94 1.87 -8.87 -5.75
CA GLN A 94 2.60 -9.07 -7.00
C GLN A 94 2.21 -10.39 -7.68
N ASN A 95 2.05 -11.45 -6.90
CA ASN A 95 1.86 -12.81 -7.40
C ASN A 95 0.39 -13.16 -7.68
N LYS A 96 -0.55 -12.63 -6.90
CA LYS A 96 -1.98 -13.00 -6.94
C LYS A 96 -2.88 -11.80 -6.64
N CYS A 97 -4.09 -11.78 -7.21
CA CYS A 97 -5.01 -10.64 -7.12
C CYS A 97 -6.09 -10.77 -6.03
N ASP A 98 -6.05 -11.79 -5.18
CA ASP A 98 -7.16 -12.12 -4.25
C ASP A 98 -6.94 -11.65 -2.81
N SER A 99 -6.07 -10.66 -2.59
CA SER A 99 -5.79 -10.11 -1.25
C SER A 99 -6.85 -9.11 -0.79
N CYS A 100 -7.47 -8.36 -1.71
CA CYS A 100 -8.45 -7.32 -1.37
C CYS A 100 -9.90 -7.74 -1.67
N HIS A 101 -10.14 -8.37 -2.83
CA HIS A 101 -11.42 -9.00 -3.19
C HIS A 101 -11.23 -10.51 -3.15
N THR A 102 -11.50 -11.10 -1.99
CA THR A 102 -10.97 -12.42 -1.68
C THR A 102 -11.65 -13.55 -2.46
N ARG A 103 -10.90 -14.63 -2.67
CA ARG A 103 -11.45 -15.86 -3.24
C ARG A 103 -12.51 -16.46 -2.29
N HIS A 104 -13.59 -17.04 -2.77
CA HIS A 104 -13.97 -17.25 -4.18
C HIS A 104 -15.15 -16.36 -4.61
N GLU A 105 -15.52 -15.37 -3.80
CA GLU A 105 -16.59 -14.42 -4.14
C GLU A 105 -16.09 -13.33 -5.08
N PHE A 106 -14.83 -12.90 -4.92
CA PHE A 106 -14.19 -11.85 -5.74
C PHE A 106 -15.03 -10.56 -5.79
N SER A 107 -15.58 -10.16 -4.63
CA SER A 107 -16.47 -9.01 -4.54
C SER A 107 -15.69 -7.69 -4.66
N ALA A 108 -15.98 -6.89 -5.67
CA ALA A 108 -15.44 -5.54 -5.77
C ALA A 108 -15.88 -4.68 -4.58
N ALA A 109 -17.11 -4.86 -4.09
CA ALA A 109 -17.62 -4.17 -2.91
C ALA A 109 -16.82 -4.48 -1.64
N GLU A 110 -16.38 -5.74 -1.47
CA GLU A 110 -15.46 -6.14 -0.40
C GLU A 110 -14.15 -5.34 -0.47
N SER A 111 -13.50 -5.31 -1.63
CA SER A 111 -12.21 -4.62 -1.79
C SER A 111 -12.25 -3.10 -1.56
N ARG A 112 -13.43 -2.48 -1.66
CA ARG A 112 -13.61 -1.04 -1.41
C ARG A 112 -13.69 -0.71 0.08
N ARG A 113 -13.96 -1.72 0.93
CA ARG A 113 -14.08 -1.54 2.36
C ARG A 113 -12.69 -1.41 3.01
N PRO A 114 -12.52 -0.51 4.00
CA PRO A 114 -11.24 -0.34 4.70
C PRO A 114 -10.65 -1.63 5.30
N GLU A 115 -11.50 -2.57 5.71
CA GLU A 115 -11.09 -3.85 6.29
C GLU A 115 -10.26 -4.71 5.32
N ALA A 116 -10.47 -4.58 4.00
CA ALA A 116 -9.72 -5.33 2.99
C ALA A 116 -8.21 -4.99 3.00
N CYS A 117 -7.83 -3.81 3.48
CA CYS A 117 -6.43 -3.39 3.58
C CYS A 117 -5.80 -3.74 4.94
N ALA A 118 -6.62 -3.99 5.96
CA ALA A 118 -6.22 -3.93 7.37
C ALA A 118 -5.26 -5.04 7.79
N THR A 119 -5.34 -6.22 7.18
CA THR A 119 -4.46 -7.35 7.52
C THR A 119 -2.99 -7.03 7.25
N CYS A 120 -2.69 -6.29 6.17
CA CYS A 120 -1.32 -5.95 5.80
C CYS A 120 -0.91 -4.55 6.28
N HIS A 121 -1.81 -3.57 6.18
CA HIS A 121 -1.56 -2.18 6.57
C HIS A 121 -1.98 -1.92 8.03
N SER A 122 -1.33 -2.62 8.96
CA SER A 122 -1.51 -2.50 10.40
C SER A 122 -0.22 -2.85 11.15
N GLY A 123 -0.23 -2.78 12.48
CA GLY A 123 0.89 -3.26 13.28
C GLY A 123 1.96 -2.21 13.56
N VAL A 124 3.14 -2.67 13.98
CA VAL A 124 4.10 -1.85 14.75
C VAL A 124 4.82 -0.78 13.91
N ASP A 125 5.05 -1.04 12.63
CA ASP A 125 5.88 -0.21 11.76
C ASP A 125 5.07 0.54 10.68
N HIS A 126 3.79 0.21 10.53
CA HIS A 126 2.83 0.91 9.69
C HIS A 126 1.38 0.69 10.18
N ASN A 127 1.01 1.35 11.27
CA ASN A 127 -0.29 1.21 11.92
C ASN A 127 -1.44 1.94 11.19
N ASN A 128 -1.51 1.84 9.86
CA ASN A 128 -2.44 2.60 9.03
C ASN A 128 -3.90 2.31 9.41
N TRP A 129 -4.27 1.03 9.57
CA TRP A 129 -5.60 0.61 9.97
C TRP A 129 -5.99 1.21 11.33
N GLU A 130 -5.10 1.12 12.31
CA GLU A 130 -5.34 1.62 13.66
C GLU A 130 -5.48 3.16 13.65
N ALA A 131 -4.59 3.86 12.95
CA ALA A 131 -4.66 5.32 12.81
C ALA A 131 -5.93 5.76 12.06
N TYR A 132 -6.26 5.12 10.95
CA TYR A 132 -7.44 5.41 10.15
C TYR A 132 -8.74 5.11 10.91
N SER A 133 -8.87 3.90 11.47
CA SER A 133 -10.07 3.46 12.17
C SER A 133 -10.32 4.28 13.45
N MET A 134 -9.28 4.87 14.04
CA MET A 134 -9.39 5.79 15.19
C MET A 134 -9.59 7.26 14.78
N SER A 135 -9.31 7.63 13.53
CA SER A 135 -9.62 8.96 12.99
C SER A 135 -11.13 9.19 12.86
N LYS A 136 -11.54 10.45 12.68
CA LYS A 136 -12.95 10.76 12.38
C LYS A 136 -13.41 10.19 11.05
N HIS A 137 -12.54 10.09 10.05
CA HIS A 137 -12.87 9.45 8.78
C HIS A 137 -13.28 7.98 8.99
N GLY A 138 -12.39 7.18 9.59
CA GLY A 138 -12.68 5.76 9.84
C GLY A 138 -13.81 5.52 10.84
N LYS A 139 -13.98 6.38 11.85
CA LYS A 139 -15.13 6.29 12.77
C LYS A 139 -16.45 6.53 12.05
N ILE A 140 -16.52 7.47 11.09
CA ILE A 140 -17.74 7.67 10.30
C ILE A 140 -18.02 6.45 9.41
N VAL A 141 -16.99 5.86 8.79
CA VAL A 141 -17.17 4.61 8.04
C VAL A 141 -17.70 3.48 8.94
N GLY A 142 -17.13 3.31 10.14
CA GLY A 142 -17.63 2.31 11.09
C GLY A 142 -19.07 2.55 11.55
N MET A 143 -19.54 3.81 11.60
CA MET A 143 -20.91 4.16 12.02
C MET A 143 -21.92 4.09 10.87
N LEU A 144 -21.56 4.57 9.69
CA LEU A 144 -22.49 4.80 8.57
C LEU A 144 -22.25 3.85 7.39
N GLY A 145 -21.13 3.13 7.35
CA GLY A 145 -20.72 2.31 6.21
C GLY A 145 -21.75 1.25 5.82
N ASN A 146 -22.55 0.74 6.76
CA ASN A 146 -23.62 -0.22 6.43
C ASN A 146 -24.81 0.40 5.67
N GLN A 147 -24.89 1.73 5.61
CA GLN A 147 -25.92 2.47 4.87
C GLN A 147 -25.46 2.83 3.45
N TRP A 148 -24.17 2.65 3.15
CA TRP A 148 -23.60 3.00 1.86
C TRP A 148 -23.71 1.85 0.87
N ASN A 149 -23.89 2.20 -0.41
CA ASN A 149 -23.86 1.24 -1.49
C ASN A 149 -22.41 0.99 -1.93
N TRP A 150 -21.81 -0.09 -1.43
CA TRP A 150 -20.45 -0.50 -1.78
C TRP A 150 -20.32 -1.14 -3.16
N GLU A 151 -21.43 -1.47 -3.83
CA GLU A 151 -21.41 -1.97 -5.21
C GLU A 151 -21.11 -0.85 -6.22
N ALA A 152 -21.39 0.40 -5.86
CA ALA A 152 -21.03 1.55 -6.68
C ALA A 152 -19.51 1.60 -6.90
N PRO A 153 -19.03 1.83 -8.14
CA PRO A 153 -17.63 2.08 -8.42
C PRO A 153 -17.08 3.26 -7.61
N LEU A 154 -15.77 3.27 -7.33
CA LEU A 154 -15.15 4.32 -6.50
C LEU A 154 -15.41 5.75 -7.01
N LYS A 155 -15.44 5.93 -8.34
CA LYS A 155 -15.76 7.22 -8.99
C LYS A 155 -17.13 7.77 -8.60
N ASP A 156 -18.07 6.86 -8.33
CA ASP A 156 -19.46 7.19 -7.98
C ASP A 156 -19.75 6.96 -6.48
N ALA A 157 -18.72 6.68 -5.67
CA ALA A 157 -18.89 6.31 -4.27
C ALA A 157 -19.60 7.40 -3.44
N TYR A 158 -19.26 8.68 -3.69
CA TYR A 158 -19.89 9.80 -2.99
C TYR A 158 -21.26 10.14 -3.59
N ALA A 159 -21.37 10.22 -4.92
CA ALA A 159 -22.58 10.69 -5.61
C ALA A 159 -23.72 9.64 -5.62
N VAL A 160 -23.38 8.37 -5.87
CA VAL A 160 -24.33 7.25 -6.01
C VAL A 160 -24.22 6.30 -4.82
N GLY A 161 -23.01 6.05 -4.34
CA GLY A 161 -22.76 5.17 -3.20
C GLY A 161 -23.25 5.73 -1.87
N GLY A 162 -23.51 7.04 -1.80
CA GLY A 162 -23.93 7.74 -0.59
C GLY A 162 -22.83 7.85 0.47
N GLN A 163 -21.57 7.59 0.10
CA GLN A 163 -20.45 7.71 1.03
C GLN A 163 -20.30 9.17 1.47
N SER A 164 -20.00 9.38 2.74
CA SER A 164 -19.83 10.70 3.35
C SER A 164 -18.54 10.86 4.15
N ALA A 165 -17.70 9.82 4.16
CA ALA A 165 -16.34 9.89 4.66
C ALA A 165 -15.40 9.05 3.77
N PRO A 166 -14.12 9.41 3.69
CA PRO A 166 -13.18 8.73 2.82
C PRO A 166 -12.77 7.35 3.35
N THR A 167 -12.38 6.47 2.44
CA THR A 167 -11.87 5.11 2.70
C THR A 167 -10.44 4.94 2.20
N CYS A 168 -9.78 3.84 2.57
CA CYS A 168 -8.45 3.49 2.09
C CYS A 168 -8.39 3.51 0.55
N ALA A 169 -9.28 2.76 -0.10
CA ALA A 169 -9.37 2.69 -1.55
C ALA A 169 -9.77 4.05 -2.16
N GLY A 170 -10.73 4.75 -1.57
CA GLY A 170 -11.20 6.05 -2.05
C GLY A 170 -10.10 7.14 -2.06
N CYS A 171 -9.18 7.09 -1.12
CA CYS A 171 -8.04 8.02 -1.07
C CYS A 171 -6.87 7.57 -1.95
N HIS A 172 -6.48 6.30 -1.89
CA HIS A 172 -5.20 5.84 -2.46
C HIS A 172 -5.29 5.38 -3.92
N MET A 173 -6.46 4.94 -4.40
CA MET A 173 -6.65 4.58 -5.81
C MET A 173 -6.99 5.78 -6.70
N GLU A 174 -7.36 6.91 -6.09
CA GLU A 174 -7.68 8.15 -6.78
C GLU A 174 -6.41 8.88 -7.25
N TYR A 175 -6.43 9.40 -8.47
CA TYR A 175 -5.43 10.31 -9.00
C TYR A 175 -6.05 11.22 -10.06
N GLU A 176 -6.02 12.53 -9.82
CA GLU A 176 -6.53 13.56 -10.74
C GLU A 176 -7.99 13.32 -11.17
N GLY A 177 -8.84 12.88 -10.23
CA GLY A 177 -10.26 12.62 -10.43
C GLY A 177 -10.61 11.25 -11.01
N GLU A 178 -9.62 10.44 -11.37
CA GLU A 178 -9.79 9.08 -11.87
C GLU A 178 -9.34 8.03 -10.84
N TYR A 179 -9.84 6.80 -10.97
CA TYR A 179 -9.56 5.69 -10.04
C TYR A 179 -8.94 4.51 -10.79
N SER A 180 -7.90 3.90 -10.22
CA SER A 180 -7.19 2.76 -10.85
C SER A 180 -6.48 1.88 -9.83
N HIS A 181 -6.01 0.71 -10.25
CA HIS A 181 -5.14 -0.18 -9.46
C HIS A 181 -3.68 0.30 -9.32
N ASN A 182 -3.39 1.55 -9.71
CA ASN A 182 -2.13 2.23 -9.42
C ASN A 182 -2.30 3.18 -8.22
N MET A 183 -1.71 2.83 -7.08
CA MET A 183 -1.86 3.56 -5.82
C MET A 183 -0.64 4.40 -5.43
N VAL A 184 0.38 4.45 -6.29
CA VAL A 184 1.71 4.98 -5.94
C VAL A 184 1.95 6.42 -6.38
N ARG A 185 1.13 6.96 -7.28
CA ARG A 185 1.35 8.26 -7.92
C ARG A 185 1.29 9.48 -6.99
N LYS A 186 0.72 9.34 -5.79
CA LYS A 186 0.66 10.42 -4.79
C LYS A 186 1.63 10.22 -3.60
N ILE A 187 2.40 9.14 -3.56
CA ILE A 187 3.32 8.86 -2.46
C ILE A 187 4.39 9.95 -2.35
N ARG A 188 4.57 10.51 -1.14
CA ARG A 188 5.63 11.49 -0.81
C ARG A 188 6.56 10.99 0.30
N TRP A 189 5.95 10.52 1.40
CA TRP A 189 6.68 10.09 2.60
C TRP A 189 7.04 8.59 2.64
N ALA A 190 6.31 7.75 1.90
CA ALA A 190 6.55 6.30 1.80
C ALA A 190 6.70 5.58 3.17
N ASN A 191 5.85 5.96 4.14
CA ASN A 191 5.79 5.43 5.50
C ASN A 191 7.00 5.75 6.40
N TYR A 192 8.22 5.51 5.95
CA TYR A 192 9.43 5.58 6.77
C TYR A 192 10.19 6.91 6.56
N PRO A 193 9.98 7.95 7.40
CA PRO A 193 10.53 9.28 7.16
C PRO A 193 12.05 9.37 7.32
N PHE A 194 12.67 8.36 7.92
CA PHE A 194 14.12 8.30 8.15
C PHE A 194 14.92 7.80 6.95
N VAL A 195 14.25 7.34 5.88
CA VAL A 195 14.95 6.89 4.66
C VAL A 195 15.68 8.08 4.03
N PRO A 196 17.00 7.96 3.75
CA PRO A 196 17.79 9.08 3.24
C PRO A 196 17.18 9.71 1.99
N GLY A 197 17.11 11.04 1.97
CA GLY A 197 16.58 11.80 0.83
C GLY A 197 15.06 11.96 0.83
N ILE A 198 14.29 11.27 1.68
CA ILE A 198 12.83 11.45 1.76
C ILE A 198 12.48 12.80 2.37
N ALA A 199 13.02 13.09 3.56
CA ALA A 199 12.75 14.34 4.26
C ALA A 199 13.28 15.56 3.50
N GLU A 200 14.45 15.44 2.87
CA GLU A 200 15.05 16.48 2.04
C GLU A 200 14.21 16.76 0.78
N ASN A 201 13.58 15.72 0.22
CA ASN A 201 12.76 15.82 -0.98
C ASN A 201 11.35 16.39 -0.71
N ILE A 202 10.90 16.54 0.54
CA ILE A 202 9.49 16.84 0.83
C ILE A 202 9.01 18.20 0.26
N LYS A 203 9.95 19.14 0.05
CA LYS A 203 9.71 20.46 -0.55
C LYS A 203 10.16 20.58 -2.02
N SER A 204 10.51 19.47 -2.66
CA SER A 204 10.88 19.49 -4.08
C SER A 204 9.64 19.70 -4.96
N GLU A 205 9.84 20.17 -6.19
CA GLU A 205 8.75 20.30 -7.17
C GLU A 205 8.02 18.96 -7.39
N TRP A 206 8.74 17.84 -7.34
CA TRP A 206 8.17 16.49 -7.45
C TRP A 206 7.20 16.20 -6.29
N SER A 207 7.59 16.54 -5.07
CA SER A 207 6.75 16.33 -3.88
C SER A 207 5.57 17.29 -3.82
N GLU A 208 5.76 18.55 -4.24
CA GLU A 208 4.70 19.57 -4.27
C GLU A 208 3.62 19.23 -5.30
N LYS A 209 4.00 18.75 -6.50
CA LYS A 209 3.03 18.24 -7.48
C LYS A 209 2.16 17.10 -6.93
N ARG A 210 2.78 16.19 -6.17
CA ARG A 210 2.04 15.11 -5.50
C ARG A 210 1.20 15.59 -4.32
N LEU A 211 1.62 16.67 -3.65
CA LEU A 211 0.82 17.33 -2.63
C LEU A 211 -0.42 17.97 -3.25
N ASP A 212 -0.29 18.61 -4.42
CA ASP A 212 -1.44 19.13 -5.16
C ASP A 212 -2.43 18.03 -5.54
N SER A 213 -1.95 16.86 -5.99
CA SER A 213 -2.82 15.69 -6.23
C SER A 213 -3.54 15.22 -4.96
N TRP A 214 -2.88 15.25 -3.79
CA TRP A 214 -3.57 14.97 -2.51
C TRP A 214 -4.64 16.01 -2.19
N VAL A 215 -4.36 17.28 -2.45
CA VAL A 215 -5.32 18.37 -2.26
C VAL A 215 -6.54 18.13 -3.14
N VAL A 216 -6.39 17.70 -4.40
CA VAL A 216 -7.52 17.30 -5.27
C VAL A 216 -8.39 16.26 -4.57
N THR A 217 -7.80 15.18 -4.03
CA THR A 217 -8.53 14.16 -3.27
C THR A 217 -9.30 14.75 -2.09
N CYS A 218 -8.64 15.59 -1.29
CA CYS A 218 -9.26 16.19 -0.10
C CYS A 218 -10.39 17.16 -0.46
N THR A 219 -10.28 17.84 -1.61
CA THR A 219 -11.25 18.85 -2.05
C THR A 219 -12.56 18.30 -2.58
N GLN A 220 -12.69 16.97 -2.66
CA GLN A 220 -13.99 16.33 -2.86
C GLN A 220 -14.95 16.56 -1.67
N CYS A 221 -14.43 16.93 -0.49
CA CYS A 221 -15.24 17.21 0.70
C CYS A 221 -14.84 18.49 1.44
N HIS A 222 -13.56 18.82 1.50
CA HIS A 222 -13.04 19.97 2.25
C HIS A 222 -12.70 21.14 1.33
N SER A 223 -12.59 22.35 1.86
CA SER A 223 -11.96 23.43 1.11
C SER A 223 -10.46 23.16 0.94
N GLU A 224 -9.88 23.64 -0.16
CA GLU A 224 -8.44 23.54 -0.40
C GLU A 224 -7.62 24.11 0.77
N ARG A 225 -8.06 25.24 1.33
CA ARG A 225 -7.41 25.84 2.50
C ARG A 225 -7.37 24.89 3.69
N PHE A 226 -8.47 24.20 3.98
CA PHE A 226 -8.52 23.24 5.08
C PHE A 226 -7.57 22.06 4.81
N ALA A 227 -7.61 21.51 3.60
CA ALA A 227 -6.74 20.41 3.18
C ALA A 227 -5.26 20.77 3.33
N ARG A 228 -4.83 21.90 2.76
CA ARG A 228 -3.44 22.36 2.83
C ARG A 228 -2.99 22.65 4.26
N SER A 229 -3.84 23.23 5.10
CA SER A 229 -3.51 23.46 6.51
C SER A 229 -3.22 22.15 7.26
N TYR A 230 -4.01 21.09 7.02
CA TYR A 230 -3.80 19.82 7.69
C TYR A 230 -2.59 19.05 7.13
N LEU A 231 -2.35 19.14 5.81
CA LEU A 231 -1.21 18.52 5.16
C LEU A 231 0.11 19.23 5.54
N ASP A 232 0.11 20.55 5.75
CA ASP A 232 1.25 21.29 6.32
C ASP A 232 1.57 20.82 7.75
N LEU A 233 0.53 20.61 8.57
CA LEU A 233 0.69 20.04 9.91
C LEU A 233 1.27 18.62 9.87
N MET A 234 0.81 17.78 8.94
CA MET A 234 1.33 16.43 8.74
C MET A 234 2.83 16.45 8.40
N ASP A 235 3.25 17.28 7.45
CA ASP A 235 4.65 17.37 7.03
C ASP A 235 5.55 17.87 8.17
N LYS A 236 5.14 18.93 8.88
CA LYS A 236 5.90 19.50 10.00
C LYS A 236 6.00 18.53 11.18
N GLY A 237 4.88 17.93 11.59
CA GLY A 237 4.88 16.96 12.68
C GLY A 237 5.74 15.73 12.37
N THR A 238 5.77 15.28 11.11
CA THR A 238 6.65 14.20 10.66
C THR A 238 8.13 14.59 10.79
N LEU A 239 8.50 15.80 10.38
CA LEU A 239 9.85 16.32 10.51
C LEU A 239 10.27 16.50 11.99
N GLU A 240 9.37 16.96 12.84
CA GLU A 240 9.62 17.08 14.28
C GLU A 240 9.89 15.71 14.93
N GLY A 241 9.10 14.69 14.57
CA GLY A 241 9.34 13.31 14.98
C GLY A 241 10.68 12.76 14.49
N LEU A 242 11.01 13.01 13.21
CA LEU A 242 12.29 12.62 12.62
C LEU A 242 13.48 13.28 13.33
N ALA A 243 13.40 14.58 13.61
CA ALA A 243 14.45 15.31 14.33
C ALA A 243 14.71 14.70 15.71
N LYS A 244 13.65 14.27 16.41
CA LYS A 244 13.79 13.62 17.71
C LYS A 244 14.44 12.24 17.62
N TYR A 245 14.09 11.46 16.60
CA TYR A 245 14.78 10.20 16.31
C TYR A 245 16.28 10.43 16.01
N GLN A 246 16.61 11.41 15.17
CA GLN A 246 17.98 11.72 14.78
C GLN A 246 18.85 12.13 15.99
N GLU A 247 18.30 12.91 16.93
CA GLU A 247 18.96 13.26 18.20
C GLU A 247 19.33 12.01 19.01
N ALA A 248 18.37 11.09 19.19
CA ALA A 248 18.60 9.85 19.94
C ALA A 248 19.57 8.90 19.20
N ASN A 249 19.42 8.77 17.88
CA ASN A 249 20.27 7.93 17.05
C ASN A 249 21.73 8.42 17.06
N ALA A 250 21.98 9.73 17.10
CA ALA A 250 23.33 10.28 17.17
C ALA A 250 24.12 9.75 18.39
N VAL A 251 23.47 9.67 19.56
CA VAL A 251 24.07 9.13 20.79
C VAL A 251 24.42 7.65 20.62
N VAL A 252 23.47 6.83 20.21
CA VAL A 252 23.67 5.37 20.07
C VAL A 252 24.68 5.05 18.97
N HIS A 253 24.65 5.80 17.87
CA HIS A 253 25.59 5.64 16.77
C HIS A 253 27.02 6.04 17.16
N GLN A 254 27.19 7.05 18.03
CA GLN A 254 28.50 7.39 18.57
C GLN A 254 29.05 6.28 19.49
N LEU A 255 28.21 5.72 20.36
CA LEU A 255 28.58 4.56 21.18
C LEU A 255 29.01 3.37 20.31
N TYR A 256 28.27 3.11 19.22
CA TYR A 256 28.65 2.10 18.23
C TYR A 256 30.01 2.39 17.59
N LYS A 257 30.27 3.63 17.16
CA LYS A 257 31.57 3.99 16.55
C LYS A 257 32.74 3.81 17.52
N GLU A 258 32.54 4.14 18.80
CA GLU A 258 33.58 4.04 19.83
C GLU A 258 33.77 2.61 20.37
N GLY A 259 32.91 1.68 19.97
CA GLY A 259 32.99 0.31 20.45
C GLY A 259 32.55 0.17 21.91
N LEU A 260 31.58 0.99 22.33
CA LEU A 260 31.09 1.12 23.71
C LEU A 260 29.71 0.51 23.93
N LEU A 261 29.08 -0.06 22.90
CA LEU A 261 27.87 -0.85 23.12
C LEU A 261 28.21 -2.08 23.97
N THR A 262 27.27 -2.48 24.81
CA THR A 262 27.41 -3.67 25.65
C THR A 262 27.65 -4.90 24.78
N GLY A 263 28.78 -5.57 24.96
CA GLY A 263 29.17 -6.73 24.16
C GLY A 263 30.01 -6.39 22.93
N GLN A 264 30.17 -5.13 22.54
CA GLN A 264 30.67 -4.80 21.20
C GLN A 264 32.05 -5.35 20.85
N LYS A 265 32.92 -5.45 21.84
CA LYS A 265 34.29 -5.95 21.69
C LYS A 265 34.45 -7.41 22.16
N THR A 266 33.43 -8.00 22.76
CA THR A 266 33.53 -9.28 23.47
C THR A 266 32.53 -10.32 23.02
N ASN A 267 31.35 -9.93 22.55
CA ASN A 267 30.24 -10.80 22.17
C ASN A 267 29.23 -10.12 21.20
N ARG A 268 29.73 -9.24 20.32
CA ARG A 268 29.01 -8.39 19.34
C ARG A 268 28.44 -7.07 19.84
#